data_AF-A0AAV4BWX2-F1
#
_entry.id   AF-A0AAV4BWX2-F1
#
_cell.length_a   1.000
_cell.length_b   1.000
_cell.length_c   1.000
_cell.angle_alpha   90.00
_cell.angle_beta   90.00
_cell.angle_gamma   90.00
#
_symmetry.space_group_name_H-M   'P 1'
#
loop_
_entity.id
_entity.type
_entity.pdbx_description
1 polymer ?
#
loop_
_entity_poly.entity_id
_entity_poly.type
_entity_poly.pdbx_seq_one_letter_code
_entity_poly.pdbx_strand_id
1 'polypeptide(L)'
;MIELTPEAVKIVLDKCVKSSDHPKMHEDFTIEFNYKYIDPGPQGPICRHGPYNAMLAMLKWDREELLAHPLCQSNLSYKWRGFGRVIQLSSLLTQFGFMIVLFLFYFLNVKPHEDNYQCYPPGTTSVNGSNKTVFLSNFFNPSRRPKFGEDYLNTLENMLYIFMILVSAWELGNIISLGRRHLFSAQFSLTLLTVLLICYATLPPGHAPCDQEWRAIAYGTQVYFITASLFIVRYDKIGLYFVMYFEVIKTMLKVSVMLFFFVAAMSIPFDVFMHEDGFRSYQPAILSTLAMTVGEIQFRDNFIKGTNHPFRYELYCLFAVTCIFLNLALMNLMIGAAVGDISKVEKRAYLTRLRTQVTFLLDSETAVLGCLKNWFHTQKLVLRPNRKPKTFWQAIFKKLIYPEQIEFIKKTEEMNQTAQNAQALKEEMLNQRKQINELVKTTNTILETLQKLGNNQTVVRPYTPDTSSFLEVSQLPNATH
;
A
#
# COMPACT_ATOMS: atom_id res chain seq x y z
N MET A 1 5.53 6.71 -29.22
CA MET A 1 4.64 7.81 -28.74
C MET A 1 4.51 7.83 -27.23
N ILE A 2 4.06 6.75 -26.57
CA ILE A 2 3.90 6.75 -25.08
C ILE A 2 5.21 7.06 -24.33
N GLU A 3 6.34 6.56 -24.84
CA GLU A 3 7.68 6.85 -24.31
C GLU A 3 8.12 8.29 -24.59
N LEU A 4 8.11 8.69 -25.86
CA LEU A 4 8.76 9.91 -26.36
C LEU A 4 7.90 11.17 -26.29
N THR A 5 6.57 11.06 -26.40
CA THR A 5 5.65 12.21 -26.56
C THR A 5 4.31 11.97 -25.85
N PRO A 6 4.28 12.00 -24.50
CA PRO A 6 3.06 11.73 -23.72
C PRO A 6 1.95 12.76 -23.95
N GLU A 7 2.28 14.03 -24.18
CA GLU A 7 1.30 15.08 -24.44
C GLU A 7 0.52 14.85 -25.75
N ALA A 8 1.22 14.41 -26.80
CA ALA A 8 0.57 14.06 -28.07
C ALA A 8 -0.37 12.86 -27.89
N VAL A 9 0.00 11.89 -27.03
CA VAL A 9 -0.88 10.76 -26.70
C VAL A 9 -2.13 11.23 -25.98
N LYS A 10 -2.02 12.17 -25.03
CA LYS A 10 -3.17 12.75 -24.32
C LYS A 10 -4.19 13.35 -25.30
N ILE A 11 -3.74 14.13 -26.28
CA ILE A 11 -4.61 14.71 -27.33
C ILE A 11 -5.30 13.61 -28.16
N VAL A 12 -4.62 12.51 -28.45
CA VAL A 12 -5.22 11.37 -29.16
C VAL A 12 -6.28 10.69 -28.28
N LEU A 13 -6.05 10.53 -26.98
CA LEU A 13 -7.01 9.96 -26.04
C LEU A 13 -8.24 10.86 -25.87
N ASP A 14 -8.05 12.18 -25.81
CA ASP A 14 -9.15 13.16 -25.76
C ASP A 14 -10.06 13.03 -26.98
N LYS A 15 -9.48 12.90 -28.19
CA LYS A 15 -10.25 12.68 -29.43
C LYS A 15 -11.05 11.36 -29.45
N CYS A 16 -10.70 10.42 -28.59
CA CYS A 16 -11.39 9.12 -28.47
C CYS A 16 -12.57 9.16 -27.48
N VAL A 17 -12.76 10.28 -26.77
CA VAL A 17 -13.92 10.54 -25.92
C VAL A 17 -14.81 11.54 -26.64
N LYS A 18 -16.02 11.11 -27.04
CA LYS A 18 -16.98 11.97 -27.73
C LYS A 18 -18.23 12.18 -26.87
N SER A 19 -18.61 13.43 -26.66
CA SER A 19 -19.90 13.76 -26.06
C SER A 19 -20.92 14.00 -27.16
N SER A 20 -22.17 13.60 -26.94
CA SER A 20 -23.28 13.93 -27.84
C SER A 20 -23.61 15.42 -27.81
N ASP A 21 -24.24 15.92 -28.88
CA ASP A 21 -24.67 17.32 -29.01
C ASP A 21 -25.83 17.71 -28.07
N HIS A 22 -26.42 16.75 -27.35
CA HIS A 22 -27.47 17.03 -26.37
C HIS A 22 -26.94 17.81 -25.16
N PRO A 23 -27.77 18.67 -24.54
CA PRO A 23 -27.44 19.31 -23.28
C PRO A 23 -27.08 18.28 -22.21
N LYS A 24 -26.09 18.58 -21.37
CA LYS A 24 -25.54 17.64 -20.38
C LYS A 24 -26.56 17.08 -19.37
N MET A 25 -27.67 17.78 -19.15
CA MET A 25 -28.76 17.36 -18.25
C MET A 25 -29.87 16.58 -18.96
N HIS A 26 -29.80 16.49 -20.30
CA HIS A 26 -30.81 15.81 -21.11
C HIS A 26 -30.72 14.29 -20.91
N GLU A 27 -31.86 13.61 -20.97
CA GLU A 27 -31.94 12.16 -20.72
C GLU A 27 -31.15 11.35 -21.77
N ASP A 28 -31.11 11.85 -23.00
CA ASP A 28 -30.39 11.26 -24.14
C ASP A 28 -28.93 11.72 -24.27
N PHE A 29 -28.40 12.48 -23.30
CA PHE A 29 -26.98 12.81 -23.29
C PHE A 29 -26.15 11.51 -23.23
N THR A 30 -25.19 11.37 -24.15
CA THR A 30 -24.32 10.19 -24.24
C THR A 30 -22.86 10.58 -24.30
N ILE A 31 -22.01 9.74 -23.70
CA ILE A 31 -20.56 9.83 -23.80
C ILE A 31 -20.05 8.53 -24.42
N GLU A 32 -19.47 8.61 -25.62
CA GLU A 32 -18.84 7.48 -26.32
C GLU A 32 -17.34 7.45 -26.01
N PHE A 33 -16.89 6.31 -25.48
CA PHE A 33 -15.49 5.98 -25.29
C PHE A 33 -15.05 4.97 -26.37
N ASN A 34 -14.05 5.33 -27.17
CA ASN A 34 -13.47 4.46 -28.17
C ASN A 34 -12.12 3.89 -27.71
N TYR A 35 -12.07 2.58 -27.46
CA TYR A 35 -10.89 1.90 -26.91
C TYR A 35 -9.89 1.40 -27.96
N LYS A 36 -10.15 1.63 -29.26
CA LYS A 36 -9.35 1.08 -30.39
C LYS A 36 -7.83 1.21 -30.24
N TYR A 37 -7.33 2.32 -29.69
CA TYR A 37 -5.89 2.58 -29.55
C TYR A 37 -5.30 2.06 -28.23
N ILE A 38 -6.14 1.78 -27.24
CA ILE A 38 -5.70 1.28 -25.93
C ILE A 38 -5.68 -0.25 -25.93
N ASP A 39 -6.75 -0.83 -26.44
CA ASP A 39 -6.99 -2.26 -26.51
C ASP A 39 -7.49 -2.62 -27.92
N PRO A 40 -6.60 -3.06 -28.82
CA PRO A 40 -6.97 -3.46 -30.18
C PRO A 40 -7.70 -4.81 -30.23
N GLY A 41 -7.86 -5.50 -29.09
CA GLY A 41 -8.57 -6.75 -28.97
C GLY A 41 -7.78 -8.00 -29.34
N PRO A 42 -8.39 -9.20 -29.22
CA PRO A 42 -7.74 -10.50 -29.41
C PRO A 42 -7.23 -10.76 -30.84
N GLN A 43 -7.73 -10.02 -31.84
CA GLN A 43 -7.27 -10.09 -33.24
C GLN A 43 -6.29 -8.95 -33.61
N GLY A 44 -5.86 -8.14 -32.64
CA GLY A 44 -4.89 -7.07 -32.85
C GLY A 44 -3.49 -7.58 -33.21
N PRO A 45 -2.59 -6.69 -33.69
CA PRO A 45 -1.23 -7.07 -34.04
C PRO A 45 -0.51 -7.69 -32.82
N ILE A 46 -0.11 -8.95 -32.97
CA ILE A 46 0.67 -9.68 -31.97
C ILE A 46 2.11 -9.18 -32.07
N CYS A 47 2.59 -8.49 -31.03
CA CYS A 47 4.00 -8.15 -30.92
C CYS A 47 4.79 -9.38 -30.45
N ARG A 48 6.12 -9.34 -30.57
CA ARG A 48 7.05 -10.40 -30.11
C ARG A 48 6.86 -10.84 -28.64
N HIS A 49 6.12 -10.06 -27.84
CA HIS A 49 5.83 -10.28 -26.42
C HIS A 49 4.33 -10.42 -26.09
N GLY A 50 3.47 -10.66 -27.08
CA GLY A 50 2.01 -10.81 -26.90
C GLY A 50 1.20 -9.66 -27.51
N PRO A 51 -0.14 -9.64 -27.29
CA PRO A 51 -1.01 -8.58 -27.80
C PRO A 51 -0.62 -7.22 -27.21
N TYR A 52 -0.40 -6.23 -28.07
CA TYR A 52 -0.03 -4.88 -27.63
C TYR A 52 -1.13 -4.26 -26.77
N ASN A 53 -0.80 -3.86 -25.54
CA ASN A 53 -1.69 -3.12 -24.66
C ASN A 53 -1.06 -1.78 -24.27
N ALA A 54 -1.71 -0.68 -24.63
CA ALA A 54 -1.19 0.65 -24.37
C ALA A 54 -1.04 0.94 -22.86
N MET A 55 -1.87 0.34 -22.01
CA MET A 55 -1.80 0.55 -20.55
C MET A 55 -0.55 -0.09 -19.94
N LEU A 56 -0.08 -1.23 -20.45
CA LEU A 56 1.21 -1.82 -20.03
C LEU A 56 2.37 -0.91 -20.41
N ALA A 57 2.32 -0.32 -21.61
CA ALA A 57 3.33 0.63 -22.03
C ALA A 57 3.31 1.91 -21.17
N MET A 58 2.12 2.44 -20.83
CA MET A 58 1.98 3.58 -19.91
C MET A 58 2.55 3.28 -18.53
N LEU A 59 2.34 2.06 -18.01
CA LEU A 59 2.92 1.61 -16.75
C LEU A 59 4.44 1.41 -16.81
N LYS A 60 4.96 0.90 -17.93
CA LYS A 60 6.40 0.68 -18.11
C LYS A 60 7.19 1.99 -18.08
N TRP A 61 6.59 3.05 -18.63
CA TRP A 61 7.19 4.39 -18.70
C TRP A 61 6.70 5.34 -17.61
N ASP A 62 6.02 4.83 -16.57
CA ASP A 62 5.54 5.57 -15.40
C ASP A 62 4.72 6.82 -15.74
N ARG A 63 3.87 6.73 -16.78
CA ARG A 63 3.05 7.85 -17.26
C ARG A 63 1.74 7.94 -16.49
N GLU A 64 1.82 8.44 -15.25
CA GLU A 64 0.69 8.55 -14.31
C GLU A 64 -0.51 9.31 -14.90
N GLU A 65 -0.25 10.46 -15.53
CA GLU A 65 -1.30 11.33 -16.08
C GLU A 65 -2.06 10.67 -17.23
N LEU A 66 -1.40 9.81 -18.00
CA LEU A 66 -2.04 9.04 -19.07
C LEU A 66 -2.90 7.90 -18.51
N LEU A 67 -2.48 7.28 -17.40
CA LEU A 67 -3.27 6.26 -16.71
C LEU A 67 -4.49 6.87 -16.00
N ALA A 68 -4.35 8.07 -15.45
CA ALA A 68 -5.45 8.83 -14.84
C ALA A 68 -6.46 9.36 -15.88
N HIS A 69 -6.14 9.29 -17.17
CA HIS A 69 -7.02 9.76 -18.24
C HIS A 69 -8.39 9.05 -18.20
N PRO A 70 -9.52 9.77 -18.40
CA PRO A 70 -10.87 9.20 -18.31
C PRO A 70 -11.10 7.95 -19.16
N LEU A 71 -10.52 7.91 -20.37
CA LEU A 71 -10.60 6.76 -21.27
C LEU A 71 -9.89 5.51 -20.72
N CYS A 72 -8.75 5.68 -20.02
CA CYS A 72 -8.01 4.57 -19.42
C CYS A 72 -8.76 4.05 -18.18
N GLN A 73 -9.23 4.96 -17.33
CA GLN A 73 -10.01 4.61 -16.14
C GLN A 73 -11.32 3.91 -16.49
N SER A 74 -12.06 4.39 -17.49
CA SER A 74 -13.32 3.77 -17.91
C SER A 74 -13.10 2.35 -18.46
N ASN A 75 -12.03 2.12 -19.23
CA ASN A 75 -11.65 0.79 -19.71
C ASN A 75 -11.31 -0.16 -18.54
N LEU A 76 -10.51 0.31 -17.57
CA LEU A 76 -10.14 -0.48 -16.39
C LEU A 76 -11.38 -0.86 -15.56
N SER A 77 -12.28 0.09 -15.29
CA SER A 77 -13.51 -0.19 -14.56
C SER A 77 -14.43 -1.16 -15.31
N TYR A 78 -14.48 -1.08 -16.64
CA TYR A 78 -15.25 -2.01 -17.46
C TYR A 78 -14.71 -3.44 -17.36
N LYS A 79 -13.40 -3.62 -17.60
CA LYS A 79 -12.73 -4.93 -17.48
C LYS A 79 -12.80 -5.50 -16.06
N TRP A 80 -12.62 -4.65 -15.05
CA TRP A 80 -12.73 -5.04 -13.64
C TRP A 80 -14.11 -5.62 -13.32
N ARG A 81 -15.19 -5.03 -13.85
CA ARG A 81 -16.55 -5.51 -13.58
C ARG A 81 -16.94 -6.74 -14.38
N GLY A 82 -16.38 -6.89 -15.58
CA GLY A 82 -16.61 -8.05 -16.44
C GLY A 82 -16.08 -9.34 -15.82
N PHE A 83 -14.75 -9.45 -15.70
CA PHE A 83 -14.10 -10.68 -15.20
C PHE A 83 -13.25 -10.44 -13.95
N GLY A 84 -12.60 -9.28 -13.83
CA GLY A 84 -11.62 -9.03 -12.77
C GLY A 84 -12.18 -9.21 -11.35
N ARG A 85 -13.40 -8.72 -11.10
CA ARG A 85 -14.09 -8.83 -9.81
C ARG A 85 -14.41 -10.27 -9.45
N VAL A 86 -14.84 -11.09 -10.42
CA VAL A 86 -15.20 -12.49 -10.17
C VAL A 86 -13.95 -13.29 -9.85
N ILE A 87 -12.86 -13.10 -10.63
CA ILE A 87 -11.58 -13.76 -10.41
C ILE A 87 -10.95 -13.34 -9.08
N GLN A 88 -10.96 -12.04 -8.76
CA GLN A 88 -10.43 -11.55 -7.50
C GLN A 88 -11.26 -12.05 -6.31
N LEU A 89 -12.59 -12.08 -6.43
CA LEU A 89 -13.47 -12.57 -5.36
C LEU A 89 -13.32 -14.08 -5.14
N SER A 90 -13.22 -14.88 -6.20
CA SER A 90 -13.02 -16.32 -6.07
C SER A 90 -11.68 -16.64 -5.42
N SER A 91 -10.61 -15.97 -5.85
CA SER A 91 -9.29 -16.09 -5.22
C SER A 91 -9.31 -15.66 -3.75
N LEU A 92 -10.02 -14.56 -3.42
CA LEU A 92 -10.20 -14.10 -2.05
C LEU A 92 -10.91 -15.13 -1.16
N LEU A 93 -12.01 -15.71 -1.65
CA LEU A 93 -12.79 -16.70 -0.92
C LEU A 93 -11.96 -17.95 -0.65
N THR A 94 -11.15 -18.41 -1.61
CA THR A 94 -10.23 -19.52 -1.40
C THR A 94 -9.19 -19.19 -0.33
N GLN A 95 -8.58 -18.01 -0.36
CA GLN A 95 -7.58 -17.58 0.61
C GLN A 95 -8.19 -17.45 2.02
N PHE A 96 -9.28 -16.70 2.18
CA PHE A 96 -9.92 -16.56 3.49
C PHE A 96 -10.47 -17.90 4.02
N GLY A 97 -11.01 -18.76 3.15
CA GLY A 97 -11.44 -20.10 3.53
C GLY A 97 -10.28 -20.94 4.07
N PHE A 98 -9.14 -20.93 3.39
CA PHE A 98 -7.92 -21.59 3.88
C PHE A 98 -7.46 -21.01 5.23
N MET A 99 -7.45 -19.68 5.38
CA MET A 99 -7.11 -19.02 6.65
C MET A 99 -8.02 -19.46 7.80
N ILE A 100 -9.34 -19.46 7.59
CA ILE A 100 -10.31 -19.83 8.62
C ILE A 100 -10.12 -21.28 9.03
N VAL A 101 -9.99 -22.21 8.07
CA VAL A 101 -9.80 -23.63 8.37
C VAL A 101 -8.46 -23.87 9.07
N LEU A 102 -7.37 -23.22 8.62
CA LEU A 102 -6.06 -23.32 9.28
C LEU A 102 -6.11 -22.79 10.72
N PHE A 103 -6.79 -21.67 10.94
CA PHE A 103 -6.97 -21.09 12.27
C PHE A 103 -7.80 -22.01 13.17
N LEU A 104 -8.94 -22.52 12.69
CA LEU A 104 -9.77 -23.46 13.43
C LEU A 104 -8.99 -24.75 13.77
N PHE A 105 -8.21 -25.27 12.83
CA PHE A 105 -7.32 -26.41 13.06
C PHE A 105 -6.31 -26.10 14.17
N TYR A 106 -5.62 -24.95 14.11
CA TYR A 106 -4.67 -24.55 15.16
C TYR A 106 -5.33 -24.38 16.54
N PHE A 107 -6.52 -23.76 16.62
CA PHE A 107 -7.17 -23.44 17.89
C PHE A 107 -7.84 -24.64 18.57
N LEU A 108 -8.32 -25.61 17.78
CA LEU A 108 -9.05 -26.76 18.30
C LEU A 108 -8.15 -27.96 18.59
N ASN A 109 -6.90 -27.96 18.12
CA ASN A 109 -5.92 -28.99 18.45
C ASN A 109 -5.23 -28.71 19.80
N VAL A 110 -4.94 -29.78 20.55
CA VAL A 110 -4.22 -29.73 21.83
C VAL A 110 -2.75 -29.42 21.60
N LYS A 111 -2.22 -28.41 22.31
CA LYS A 111 -0.87 -27.85 22.09
C LYS A 111 0.20 -28.56 22.90
N PRO A 112 1.48 -28.49 22.48
CA PRO A 112 2.57 -29.20 23.14
C PRO A 112 2.89 -28.75 24.57
N HIS A 113 2.44 -27.55 24.96
CA HIS A 113 2.65 -26.99 26.29
C HIS A 113 1.47 -27.20 27.24
N GLU A 114 0.42 -27.91 26.82
CA GLU A 114 -0.73 -28.22 27.67
C GLU A 114 -0.50 -29.54 28.42
N ASP A 115 -0.94 -29.62 29.68
CA ASP A 115 -0.63 -30.71 30.62
C ASP A 115 -1.06 -32.12 30.15
N ASN A 116 -1.91 -32.21 29.12
CA ASN A 116 -2.42 -33.47 28.54
C ASN A 116 -1.77 -33.85 27.20
N TYR A 117 -0.76 -33.11 26.75
CA TYR A 117 -0.14 -33.37 25.46
C TYR A 117 0.90 -34.48 25.55
N GLN A 118 0.61 -35.61 24.91
CA GLN A 118 1.54 -36.72 24.77
C GLN A 118 1.64 -37.11 23.29
N CYS A 119 2.75 -36.76 22.63
CA CYS A 119 3.02 -37.16 21.25
C CYS A 119 3.05 -38.68 21.08
N TYR A 120 3.57 -39.38 22.09
CA TYR A 120 3.76 -40.82 22.07
C TYR A 120 3.17 -41.40 23.37
N PRO A 121 2.16 -42.27 23.29
CA PRO A 121 1.57 -42.85 24.49
C PRO A 121 2.62 -43.68 25.25
N PRO A 122 2.68 -43.56 26.59
CA PRO A 122 3.61 -44.33 27.41
C PRO A 122 3.25 -45.82 27.33
N GLY A 123 4.13 -46.62 26.73
CA GLY A 123 3.91 -48.06 26.52
C GLY A 123 4.63 -48.68 25.32
N THR A 124 5.27 -47.87 24.45
CA THR A 124 6.06 -48.36 23.30
C THR A 124 7.57 -48.14 23.48
N THR A 125 8.10 -48.41 24.67
CA THR A 125 9.56 -48.42 24.91
C THR A 125 10.11 -49.84 24.80
N SER A 126 10.70 -50.15 23.65
CA SER A 126 12.04 -50.78 23.56
C SER A 126 12.34 -51.10 22.11
N VAL A 127 13.01 -50.18 21.40
CA VAL A 127 13.89 -50.59 20.30
C VAL A 127 15.26 -50.01 20.60
N ASN A 128 16.13 -50.89 21.08
CA ASN A 128 17.57 -50.66 21.16
C ASN A 128 18.08 -50.14 19.81
N GLY A 129 18.97 -49.17 19.89
CA GLY A 129 19.35 -48.32 18.78
C GLY A 129 20.03 -49.01 17.60
N SER A 130 20.44 -48.12 16.69
CA SER A 130 21.24 -48.33 15.47
C SER A 130 20.44 -48.73 14.22
N ASN A 131 19.96 -47.72 13.49
CA ASN A 131 20.19 -47.55 12.05
C ASN A 131 19.58 -46.23 11.57
N LYS A 132 20.38 -45.33 11.00
CA LYS A 132 19.94 -44.00 10.54
C LYS A 132 18.87 -44.05 9.44
N THR A 133 18.71 -45.20 8.77
CA THR A 133 17.64 -45.48 7.81
C THR A 133 16.26 -45.70 8.45
N VAL A 134 16.21 -45.91 9.76
CA VAL A 134 14.97 -46.12 10.53
C VAL A 134 14.38 -44.78 11.02
N PHE A 135 15.11 -43.67 10.89
CA PHE A 135 14.62 -42.36 11.30
C PHE A 135 13.42 -41.93 10.44
N LEU A 136 13.55 -41.93 9.11
CA LEU A 136 12.47 -41.58 8.18
C LEU A 136 11.24 -42.51 8.30
N SER A 137 11.44 -43.82 8.51
CA SER A 137 10.32 -44.75 8.68
C SER A 137 9.59 -44.56 10.01
N ASN A 138 10.29 -44.15 11.07
CA ASN A 138 9.68 -43.79 12.35
C ASN A 138 8.98 -42.42 12.31
N PHE A 139 9.45 -41.48 11.49
CA PHE A 139 8.77 -40.20 11.27
C PHE A 139 7.35 -40.40 10.73
N PHE A 140 7.18 -41.30 9.76
CA PHE A 140 5.87 -41.55 9.14
C PHE A 140 5.11 -42.74 9.72
N ASN A 141 5.53 -43.33 10.85
CA ASN A 141 4.86 -44.52 11.39
C ASN A 141 3.56 -44.12 12.13
N PRO A 142 2.37 -44.38 11.56
CA PRO A 142 1.10 -43.94 12.15
C PRO A 142 0.76 -44.71 13.43
N SER A 143 1.31 -45.91 13.61
CA SER A 143 0.98 -46.81 14.71
C SER A 143 1.44 -46.32 16.09
N ARG A 144 2.30 -45.30 16.15
CA ARG A 144 2.83 -44.74 17.42
C ARG A 144 2.24 -43.39 17.80
N ARG A 145 1.38 -42.82 16.96
CA ARG A 145 0.83 -41.48 17.15
C ARG A 145 -0.61 -41.56 17.69
N PRO A 146 -1.03 -40.63 18.55
CA PRO A 146 -2.43 -40.53 18.94
C PRO A 146 -3.26 -40.17 17.70
N LYS A 147 -4.29 -40.97 17.45
CA LYS A 147 -5.35 -40.62 16.49
C LYS A 147 -6.18 -39.47 17.07
N PHE A 148 -6.81 -38.69 16.20
CA PHE A 148 -7.78 -37.71 16.68
C PHE A 148 -8.89 -38.43 17.45
N GLY A 149 -9.13 -37.97 18.69
CA GLY A 149 -10.20 -38.51 19.53
C GLY A 149 -11.59 -38.06 19.08
N GLU A 150 -11.66 -36.99 18.29
CA GLU A 150 -12.89 -36.32 17.90
C GLU A 150 -13.01 -36.22 16.37
N ASP A 151 -14.19 -36.56 15.84
CA ASP A 151 -14.45 -36.61 14.39
C ASP A 151 -14.33 -35.22 13.71
N TYR A 152 -14.55 -34.14 14.45
CA TYR A 152 -14.45 -32.78 13.91
C TYR A 152 -13.02 -32.42 13.52
N LEU A 153 -11.99 -32.96 14.20
CA LEU A 153 -10.58 -32.68 13.89
C LEU A 153 -10.19 -33.32 12.56
N ASN A 154 -10.60 -34.57 12.34
CA ASN A 154 -10.40 -35.25 11.06
C ASN A 154 -11.18 -34.55 9.93
N THR A 155 -12.38 -34.03 10.21
CA THR A 155 -13.15 -33.23 9.25
C THR A 155 -12.42 -31.93 8.88
N LEU A 156 -11.89 -31.21 9.88
CA LEU A 156 -11.12 -29.98 9.65
C LEU A 156 -9.83 -30.23 8.87
N GLU A 157 -9.11 -31.32 9.17
CA GLU A 157 -7.91 -31.71 8.43
C GLU A 157 -8.23 -31.99 6.94
N ASN A 158 -9.31 -32.73 6.66
CA ASN A 158 -9.77 -32.97 5.30
C ASN A 158 -10.15 -31.68 4.57
N MET A 159 -10.83 -30.74 5.25
CA MET A 159 -11.13 -29.42 4.69
C MET A 159 -9.84 -28.64 4.40
N LEU A 160 -8.82 -28.75 5.24
CA LEU A 160 -7.52 -28.11 5.03
C LEU A 160 -6.84 -28.63 3.76
N TYR A 161 -6.85 -29.95 3.52
CA TYR A 161 -6.35 -30.54 2.28
C TYR A 161 -7.11 -30.03 1.04
N ILE A 162 -8.44 -29.94 1.11
CA ILE A 162 -9.26 -29.40 0.01
C ILE A 162 -8.82 -27.96 -0.32
N PHE A 163 -8.68 -27.10 0.69
CA PHE A 163 -8.23 -25.73 0.47
C PHE A 163 -6.77 -25.65 -0.02
N MET A 164 -5.87 -26.52 0.45
CA MET A 164 -4.50 -26.59 -0.07
C MET A 164 -4.46 -26.97 -1.55
N ILE A 165 -5.31 -27.90 -1.98
CA ILE A 165 -5.46 -28.27 -3.40
C ILE A 165 -6.01 -27.08 -4.20
N LEU A 166 -7.03 -26.38 -3.70
CA LEU A 166 -7.58 -25.19 -4.37
C LEU A 166 -6.55 -24.07 -4.50
N VAL A 167 -5.78 -23.78 -3.45
CA VAL A 167 -4.69 -22.79 -3.49
C VAL A 167 -3.61 -23.20 -4.49
N SER A 168 -3.23 -24.48 -4.49
CA SER A 168 -2.24 -25.00 -5.44
C SER A 168 -2.73 -24.95 -6.88
N ALA A 169 -4.01 -25.22 -7.13
CA ALA A 169 -4.65 -25.12 -8.44
C ALA A 169 -4.69 -23.66 -8.93
N TRP A 170 -4.95 -22.70 -8.04
CA TRP A 170 -4.86 -21.28 -8.35
C TRP A 170 -3.45 -20.87 -8.78
N GLU A 171 -2.42 -21.29 -8.04
CA GLU A 171 -1.04 -20.99 -8.40
C GLU A 171 -0.63 -21.66 -9.72
N LEU A 172 -1.09 -22.89 -9.97
CA LEU A 172 -0.87 -23.55 -11.25
C LEU A 172 -1.52 -22.77 -12.41
N GLY A 173 -2.74 -22.27 -12.22
CA GLY A 173 -3.40 -21.38 -13.18
C GLY A 173 -2.60 -20.10 -13.45
N ASN A 174 -2.02 -19.50 -12.40
CA ASN A 174 -1.13 -18.35 -12.54
C ASN A 174 0.14 -18.71 -13.33
N ILE A 175 0.76 -19.86 -13.07
CA ILE A 175 1.95 -20.33 -13.83
C ILE A 175 1.62 -20.48 -15.31
N ILE A 176 0.46 -21.06 -15.64
CA ILE A 176 0.04 -21.26 -17.04
C ILE A 176 -0.21 -19.91 -17.73
N SER A 177 -0.87 -18.95 -17.05
CA SER A 177 -1.17 -17.64 -17.63
C SER A 177 0.06 -16.75 -17.78
N LEU A 178 0.84 -16.59 -16.71
CA LEU A 178 1.97 -15.66 -16.64
C LEU A 178 3.29 -16.26 -17.15
N GLY A 179 3.35 -17.57 -17.33
CA GLY A 179 4.53 -18.31 -17.76
C GLY A 179 5.67 -18.28 -16.74
N ARG A 180 6.91 -18.46 -17.23
CA ARG A 180 8.13 -18.62 -16.41
C ARG A 180 8.42 -17.42 -15.49
N ARG A 181 7.87 -16.24 -15.76
CA ARG A 181 8.07 -15.05 -14.93
C ARG A 181 7.47 -15.22 -13.52
N HIS A 182 6.35 -15.93 -13.40
CA HIS A 182 5.68 -16.13 -12.11
C HIS A 182 6.46 -17.05 -11.16
N LEU A 183 7.21 -18.02 -11.69
CA LEU A 183 8.02 -18.95 -10.89
C LEU A 183 9.10 -18.26 -10.04
N PHE A 184 9.59 -17.10 -10.50
CA PHE A 184 10.58 -16.29 -9.77
C PHE A 184 9.93 -15.18 -8.92
N SER A 185 8.60 -15.16 -8.82
CA SER A 185 7.88 -14.19 -7.99
C SER A 185 7.96 -14.58 -6.51
N ALA A 186 8.21 -13.59 -5.64
CA ALA A 186 8.21 -13.79 -4.19
C ALA A 186 6.87 -14.37 -3.69
N GLN A 187 5.75 -13.99 -4.31
CA GLN A 187 4.42 -14.53 -4.02
C GLN A 187 4.41 -16.06 -4.18
N PHE A 188 4.88 -16.56 -5.32
CA PHE A 188 4.87 -17.99 -5.62
C PHE A 188 5.77 -18.77 -4.64
N SER A 189 6.98 -18.28 -4.39
CA SER A 189 7.91 -18.92 -3.46
C SER A 189 7.34 -19.00 -2.04
N LEU A 190 6.67 -17.94 -1.55
CA LEU A 190 6.07 -17.91 -0.21
C LEU A 190 4.81 -18.79 -0.11
N THR A 191 3.96 -18.80 -1.15
CA THR A 191 2.80 -19.71 -1.20
C THR A 191 3.27 -21.18 -1.21
N LEU A 192 4.27 -21.51 -2.03
CA LEU A 192 4.84 -22.86 -2.09
C LEU A 192 5.42 -23.28 -0.74
N LEU A 193 6.21 -22.41 -0.10
CA LEU A 193 6.75 -22.66 1.23
C LEU A 193 5.65 -22.91 2.25
N THR A 194 4.57 -22.12 2.21
CA THR A 194 3.41 -22.30 3.08
C THR A 194 2.77 -23.67 2.90
N VAL A 195 2.44 -24.04 1.66
CA VAL A 195 1.80 -25.33 1.36
C VAL A 195 2.69 -26.50 1.77
N LEU A 196 4.00 -26.41 1.56
CA LEU A 196 4.95 -27.45 1.97
C LEU A 196 5.03 -27.60 3.50
N LEU A 197 5.08 -26.48 4.24
CA LEU A 197 5.12 -26.51 5.71
C LEU A 197 3.83 -27.05 6.32
N ILE A 198 2.67 -26.64 5.80
CA ILE A 198 1.37 -27.14 6.29
C ILE A 198 1.16 -28.60 5.88
N CYS A 199 1.56 -29.01 4.69
CA CYS A 199 1.52 -30.41 4.27
C CYS A 199 2.42 -31.29 5.16
N TYR A 200 3.63 -30.83 5.48
CA TYR A 200 4.50 -31.54 6.43
C TYR A 200 3.87 -31.63 7.82
N ALA A 201 3.20 -30.57 8.29
CA ALA A 201 2.55 -30.54 9.59
C ALA A 201 1.38 -31.52 9.75
N THR A 202 0.68 -31.86 8.67
CA THR A 202 -0.51 -32.73 8.72
C THR A 202 -0.21 -34.19 8.39
N LEU A 203 1.05 -34.54 8.09
CA LEU A 203 1.43 -35.94 7.84
C LEU A 203 1.82 -36.66 9.15
N PRO A 204 1.33 -37.90 9.39
CA PRO A 204 0.36 -38.67 8.62
C PRO A 204 -1.10 -38.27 8.92
N PRO A 205 -2.02 -38.39 7.94
CA PRO A 205 -3.39 -37.94 8.09
C PRO A 205 -4.14 -38.70 9.19
N GLY A 206 -5.05 -38.01 9.89
CA GLY A 206 -5.86 -38.56 10.97
C GLY A 206 -5.15 -38.69 12.33
N HIS A 207 -3.93 -38.16 12.45
CA HIS A 207 -3.12 -38.21 13.68
C HIS A 207 -2.77 -36.81 14.17
N ALA A 208 -2.68 -36.65 15.49
CA ALA A 208 -2.35 -35.35 16.07
C ALA A 208 -0.87 -34.95 15.78
N PRO A 209 -0.61 -33.65 15.53
CA PRO A 209 0.74 -33.16 15.26
C PRO A 209 1.66 -33.31 16.48
N CYS A 210 2.91 -33.70 16.25
CA CYS A 210 3.99 -33.77 17.26
C CYS A 210 4.79 -32.44 17.31
N ASP A 211 5.83 -32.35 18.14
CA ASP A 211 6.61 -31.12 18.33
C ASP A 211 7.18 -30.51 17.04
N GLN A 212 7.63 -31.33 16.09
CA GLN A 212 8.23 -30.83 14.84
C GLN A 212 7.15 -30.32 13.87
N GLU A 213 6.03 -31.01 13.82
CA GLU A 213 4.86 -30.61 13.06
C GLU A 213 4.27 -29.33 13.61
N TRP A 214 4.20 -29.15 14.94
CA TRP A 214 3.80 -27.88 15.56
C TRP A 214 4.71 -26.71 15.18
N ARG A 215 6.03 -26.93 15.08
CA ARG A 215 6.96 -25.92 14.54
C ARG A 215 6.63 -25.58 13.09
N ALA A 216 6.30 -26.58 12.28
CA ALA A 216 5.91 -26.36 10.89
C ALA A 216 4.56 -25.65 10.76
N ILE A 217 3.58 -25.91 11.64
CA ILE A 217 2.34 -25.13 11.74
C ILE A 217 2.66 -23.67 12.06
N ALA A 218 3.52 -23.42 13.05
CA ALA A 218 3.89 -22.07 13.46
C ALA A 218 4.55 -21.29 12.32
N TYR A 219 5.61 -21.83 11.71
CA TYR A 219 6.30 -21.16 10.60
C TYR A 219 5.42 -21.09 9.35
N GLY A 220 4.66 -22.15 9.03
CA GLY A 220 3.75 -22.18 7.89
C GLY A 220 2.66 -21.12 8.01
N THR A 221 2.06 -20.98 9.20
CA THR A 221 1.07 -19.94 9.50
C THR A 221 1.69 -18.54 9.41
N GLN A 222 2.90 -18.34 9.92
CA GLN A 222 3.58 -17.06 9.82
C GLN A 222 3.87 -16.65 8.37
N VAL A 223 4.41 -17.56 7.55
CA VAL A 223 4.66 -17.33 6.12
C VAL A 223 3.33 -17.11 5.37
N TYR A 224 2.27 -17.81 5.76
CA TYR A 224 0.94 -17.61 5.19
C TYR A 224 0.43 -16.17 5.41
N PHE A 225 0.51 -15.63 6.63
CA PHE A 225 0.07 -14.25 6.90
C PHE A 225 0.89 -13.19 6.14
N ILE A 226 2.18 -13.43 5.94
CA ILE A 226 3.01 -12.56 5.08
C ILE A 226 2.52 -12.63 3.63
N THR A 227 2.23 -13.84 3.14
CA THR A 227 1.70 -14.06 1.78
C THR A 227 0.31 -13.43 1.59
N ALA A 228 -0.56 -13.56 2.59
CA ALA A 228 -1.89 -12.95 2.60
C ALA A 228 -1.80 -11.42 2.58
N SER A 229 -0.82 -10.84 3.29
CA SER A 229 -0.57 -9.38 3.25
C SER A 229 -0.20 -8.88 1.86
N LEU A 230 0.62 -9.64 1.11
CA LEU A 230 0.95 -9.33 -0.29
C LEU A 230 -0.27 -9.48 -1.23
N PHE A 231 -1.20 -10.38 -0.90
CA PHE A 231 -2.46 -10.51 -1.63
C PHE A 231 -3.41 -9.33 -1.39
N ILE A 232 -3.49 -8.83 -0.14
CA ILE A 232 -4.36 -7.70 0.25
C ILE A 232 -3.99 -6.40 -0.48
N VAL A 233 -2.75 -6.24 -0.95
CA VAL A 233 -2.29 -5.09 -1.74
C VAL A 233 -3.17 -4.80 -2.97
N ARG A 234 -3.85 -5.82 -3.51
CA ARG A 234 -4.72 -5.69 -4.69
C ARG A 234 -6.03 -4.94 -4.42
N TYR A 235 -6.40 -4.72 -3.16
CA TYR A 235 -7.65 -4.05 -2.79
C TYR A 235 -7.49 -2.53 -2.70
N ASP A 236 -8.50 -1.81 -3.19
CA ASP A 236 -8.45 -0.34 -3.32
C ASP A 236 -8.20 0.36 -1.97
N LYS A 237 -9.06 0.16 -0.96
CA LYS A 237 -8.94 0.89 0.32
C LYS A 237 -7.85 0.33 1.24
N ILE A 238 -7.83 -0.97 1.46
CA ILE A 238 -6.94 -1.61 2.44
C ILE A 238 -5.53 -1.79 1.85
N GLY A 239 -5.42 -2.11 0.56
CA GLY A 239 -4.14 -2.39 -0.08
C GLY A 239 -3.19 -1.20 -0.10
N LEU A 240 -3.70 0.04 -0.18
CA LEU A 240 -2.87 1.24 -0.11
C LEU A 240 -2.02 1.30 1.17
N TYR A 241 -2.63 1.01 2.33
CA TYR A 241 -1.93 1.01 3.61
C TYR A 241 -0.86 -0.09 3.69
N PHE A 242 -1.13 -1.28 3.15
CA PHE A 242 -0.13 -2.34 3.08
C PHE A 242 1.04 -1.97 2.17
N VAL A 243 0.79 -1.33 1.01
CA VAL A 243 1.87 -0.85 0.14
C VAL A 243 2.71 0.22 0.84
N MET A 244 2.06 1.19 1.51
CA MET A 244 2.77 2.19 2.32
C MET A 244 3.62 1.53 3.40
N TYR A 245 3.07 0.54 4.11
CA TYR A 245 3.78 -0.20 5.14
C TYR A 245 5.05 -0.89 4.60
N PHE A 246 4.96 -1.61 3.48
CA PHE A 246 6.13 -2.27 2.88
C PHE A 246 7.19 -1.28 2.37
N GLU A 247 6.78 -0.13 1.82
CA GLU A 247 7.71 0.94 1.41
C GLU A 247 8.39 1.59 2.62
N VAL A 248 7.67 1.80 3.73
CA VAL A 248 8.26 2.29 4.99
C VAL A 248 9.23 1.28 5.56
N ILE A 249 8.89 -0.02 5.60
CA ILE A 249 9.82 -1.07 6.04
C ILE A 249 11.08 -1.07 5.19
N LYS A 250 10.97 -0.95 3.87
CA LYS A 250 12.13 -0.91 2.97
C LYS A 250 13.04 0.28 3.28
N THR A 251 12.45 1.42 3.59
CA THR A 251 13.19 2.64 3.98
C THR A 251 13.85 2.46 5.35
N MET A 252 13.10 1.93 6.32
CA MET A 252 13.58 1.58 7.66
C MET A 252 14.74 0.59 7.61
N LEU A 253 14.66 -0.46 6.80
CA LEU A 253 15.70 -1.48 6.68
C LEU A 253 17.01 -0.90 6.15
N LYS A 254 16.94 0.07 5.23
CA LYS A 254 18.13 0.78 4.72
C LYS A 254 18.84 1.58 5.83
N VAL A 255 18.07 2.22 6.70
CA VAL A 255 18.60 2.96 7.87
C VAL A 255 19.05 1.99 8.97
N SER A 256 18.40 0.84 9.11
CA SER A 256 18.67 -0.20 10.10
C SER A 256 20.02 -0.91 9.93
N VAL A 257 20.68 -0.77 8.79
CA VAL A 257 22.09 -1.19 8.65
C VAL A 257 22.97 -0.50 9.69
N MET A 258 22.68 0.76 10.02
CA MET A 258 23.38 1.49 11.08
C MET A 258 23.04 0.93 12.48
N LEU A 259 21.80 0.47 12.68
CA LEU A 259 21.36 -0.16 13.92
C LEU A 259 22.16 -1.43 14.23
N PHE A 260 22.50 -2.25 13.23
CA PHE A 260 23.35 -3.43 13.43
C PHE A 260 24.70 -3.08 14.06
N PHE A 261 25.37 -2.02 13.58
CA PHE A 261 26.67 -1.61 14.13
C PHE A 261 26.57 -1.12 15.58
N PHE A 262 25.58 -0.28 15.88
CA PHE A 262 25.40 0.25 17.24
C PHE A 262 24.95 -0.81 18.23
N VAL A 263 24.04 -1.70 17.83
CA VAL A 263 23.59 -2.83 18.67
C VAL A 263 24.75 -3.78 18.95
N ALA A 264 25.54 -4.16 17.93
CA ALA A 264 26.70 -5.03 18.14
C ALA A 264 27.75 -4.37 19.06
N ALA A 265 28.01 -3.08 18.88
CA ALA A 265 28.96 -2.32 19.72
C ALA A 265 28.54 -2.23 21.19
N MET A 266 27.23 -2.16 21.46
CA MET A 266 26.70 -2.11 22.84
C MET A 266 26.47 -3.51 23.44
N SER A 267 26.16 -4.50 22.60
CA SER A 267 25.88 -5.87 23.05
C SER A 267 27.09 -6.57 23.65
N ILE A 268 28.30 -6.32 23.13
CA ILE A 268 29.51 -6.98 23.62
C ILE A 268 29.82 -6.52 25.05
N PRO A 269 29.86 -5.21 25.38
CA PRO A 269 29.98 -4.77 26.77
C PRO A 269 28.89 -5.31 27.70
N PHE A 270 27.64 -5.41 27.25
CA PHE A 270 26.57 -5.98 28.08
C PHE A 270 26.78 -7.47 28.37
N ASP A 271 27.19 -8.27 27.39
CA ASP A 271 27.52 -9.70 27.57
C ASP A 271 28.67 -9.90 28.58
N VAL A 272 29.67 -9.02 28.57
CA VAL A 272 30.83 -9.10 29.48
C VAL A 272 30.51 -8.59 30.88
N PHE A 273 29.79 -7.47 31.00
CA PHE A 273 29.60 -6.80 32.28
C PHE A 273 28.38 -7.28 33.06
N MET A 274 27.33 -7.78 32.38
CA MET A 274 26.06 -8.14 33.01
C MET A 274 25.91 -9.66 33.14
N HIS A 275 25.67 -10.14 34.35
CA HIS A 275 25.54 -11.59 34.66
C HIS A 275 24.08 -12.06 34.76
N GLU A 276 23.17 -11.43 34.04
CA GLU A 276 21.74 -11.74 34.05
C GLU A 276 21.33 -12.64 32.89
N ASP A 277 20.24 -13.39 33.03
CA ASP A 277 19.82 -14.43 32.06
C ASP A 277 19.69 -13.91 30.62
N GLY A 278 19.35 -12.62 30.46
CA GLY A 278 19.27 -11.96 29.15
C GLY A 278 20.62 -11.64 28.49
N PHE A 279 21.75 -11.79 29.20
CA PHE A 279 23.10 -11.43 28.74
C PHE A 279 24.16 -12.49 29.07
N ARG A 280 23.78 -13.66 29.60
CA ARG A 280 24.71 -14.78 29.92
C ARG A 280 25.32 -15.47 28.71
N SER A 281 24.78 -15.22 27.52
CA SER A 281 25.24 -15.83 26.28
C SER A 281 25.13 -14.82 25.15
N TYR A 282 26.00 -14.96 24.15
CA TYR A 282 26.10 -14.03 23.03
C TYR A 282 24.78 -13.87 22.25
N GLN A 283 23.97 -14.94 22.14
CA GLN A 283 22.69 -14.90 21.41
C GLN A 283 21.64 -14.04 22.15
N PRO A 284 21.27 -14.34 23.41
CA PRO A 284 20.33 -13.51 24.14
C PRO A 284 20.85 -12.10 24.37
N ALA A 285 22.16 -11.87 24.49
CA ALA A 285 22.73 -10.52 24.66
C ALA A 285 22.40 -9.58 23.49
N ILE A 286 22.50 -10.08 22.24
CA ILE A 286 22.16 -9.30 21.05
C ILE A 286 20.65 -9.03 21.02
N LEU A 287 19.81 -10.03 21.29
CA LEU A 287 18.35 -9.87 21.30
C LEU A 287 17.87 -8.94 22.43
N SER A 288 18.46 -9.04 23.62
CA SER A 288 18.20 -8.14 24.75
C SER A 288 18.64 -6.71 24.42
N THR A 289 19.78 -6.51 23.77
CA THR A 289 20.23 -5.18 23.33
C THR A 289 19.30 -4.59 22.25
N LEU A 290 18.75 -5.44 21.36
CA LEU A 290 17.71 -5.03 20.42
C LEU A 290 16.41 -4.63 21.15
N ALA A 291 15.98 -5.40 22.15
CA ALA A 291 14.82 -5.06 22.98
C ALA A 291 15.03 -3.74 23.73
N MET A 292 16.24 -3.52 24.26
CA MET A 292 16.64 -2.26 24.88
C MET A 292 16.61 -1.06 23.94
N THR A 293 16.88 -1.28 22.64
CA THR A 293 16.77 -0.24 21.60
C THR A 293 15.31 0.13 21.32
N VAL A 294 14.38 -0.82 21.47
CA VAL A 294 12.94 -0.59 21.36
C VAL A 294 12.38 0.20 22.54
N GLY A 295 13.14 0.27 23.65
CA GLY A 295 12.78 0.98 24.88
C GLY A 295 12.55 0.04 26.07
N GLU A 296 12.66 -1.29 25.89
CA GLU A 296 12.59 -2.25 26.98
C GLU A 296 13.93 -2.34 27.72
N ILE A 297 14.14 -1.42 28.66
CA ILE A 297 15.43 -1.28 29.36
C ILE A 297 15.54 -2.23 30.57
N GLN A 298 14.42 -2.53 31.23
CA GLN A 298 14.36 -3.31 32.48
C GLN A 298 15.40 -2.87 33.54
N PHE A 299 15.58 -1.55 33.71
CA PHE A 299 16.65 -0.96 34.52
C PHE A 299 16.73 -1.54 35.94
N ARG A 300 15.57 -1.70 36.59
CA ARG A 300 15.51 -2.16 37.98
C ARG A 300 16.00 -3.59 38.14
N ASP A 301 15.58 -4.49 37.27
CA ASP A 301 15.86 -5.91 37.41
C ASP A 301 17.29 -6.21 36.93
N ASN A 302 17.68 -5.63 35.78
CA ASN A 302 18.98 -5.89 35.18
C ASN A 302 20.14 -5.10 35.84
N PHE A 303 19.94 -3.83 36.22
CA PHE A 303 21.04 -2.95 36.67
C PHE A 303 21.07 -2.70 38.20
N ILE A 304 19.91 -2.71 38.88
CA ILE A 304 19.85 -2.46 40.33
C ILE A 304 19.88 -3.76 41.12
N LYS A 305 18.98 -4.70 40.80
CA LYS A 305 18.87 -5.99 41.50
C LYS A 305 19.88 -7.01 40.99
N GLY A 306 20.36 -6.84 39.75
CA GLY A 306 21.27 -7.78 39.13
C GLY A 306 22.60 -7.91 39.85
N THR A 307 23.17 -9.11 39.84
CA THR A 307 24.42 -9.45 40.54
C THR A 307 25.65 -9.04 39.72
N ASN A 308 25.77 -7.75 39.44
CA ASN A 308 26.71 -7.22 38.44
C ASN A 308 28.09 -6.81 39.00
N HIS A 309 28.59 -7.53 40.01
CA HIS A 309 29.94 -7.31 40.50
C HIS A 309 30.95 -8.10 39.65
N PRO A 310 32.11 -7.53 39.29
CA PRO A 310 32.66 -6.24 39.75
C PRO A 310 32.24 -4.99 38.95
N PHE A 311 31.61 -5.13 37.79
CA PHE A 311 31.43 -4.06 36.78
C PHE A 311 30.23 -3.11 36.99
N ARG A 312 29.84 -2.87 38.24
CA ARG A 312 28.59 -2.18 38.56
C ARG A 312 28.57 -0.72 38.08
N TYR A 313 29.71 -0.02 38.21
CA TYR A 313 29.79 1.40 37.81
C TYR A 313 29.94 1.54 36.29
N GLU A 314 30.71 0.65 35.67
CA GLU A 314 30.86 0.52 34.22
C GLU A 314 29.50 0.31 33.55
N LEU A 315 28.61 -0.49 34.16
CA LEU A 315 27.24 -0.70 33.68
C LEU A 315 26.35 0.54 33.79
N TYR A 316 26.48 1.35 34.85
CA TYR A 316 25.72 2.61 34.94
C TYR A 316 26.18 3.61 33.87
N CYS A 317 27.49 3.67 33.60
CA CYS A 317 28.02 4.46 32.50
C CYS A 317 27.53 3.93 31.15
N LEU A 318 27.62 2.62 30.92
CA LEU A 318 27.15 1.98 29.70
C LEU A 318 25.66 2.21 29.49
N PHE A 319 24.85 2.11 30.55
CA PHE A 319 23.41 2.41 30.52
C PHE A 319 23.13 3.82 30.00
N ALA A 320 23.81 4.84 30.55
CA ALA A 320 23.64 6.22 30.12
C ALA A 320 24.01 6.40 28.63
N VAL A 321 25.11 5.78 28.19
CA VAL A 321 25.54 5.77 26.78
C VAL A 321 24.48 5.09 25.90
N THR A 322 23.95 3.93 26.30
CA THR A 322 22.89 3.21 25.58
C THR A 322 21.62 4.04 25.46
N CYS A 323 21.21 4.76 26.52
CA CYS A 323 20.06 5.67 26.46
C CYS A 323 20.26 6.77 25.41
N ILE A 324 21.44 7.39 25.37
CA ILE A 324 21.71 8.48 24.41
C ILE A 324 21.78 7.94 22.98
N PHE A 325 22.58 6.91 22.72
CA PHE A 325 22.82 6.45 21.36
C PHE A 325 21.69 5.59 20.79
N LEU A 326 21.17 4.61 21.54
CA LEU A 326 20.14 3.69 21.03
C LEU A 326 18.72 4.26 21.18
N ASN A 327 18.39 4.81 22.35
CA ASN A 327 17.02 5.22 22.65
C ASN A 327 16.70 6.66 22.24
N LEU A 328 17.65 7.59 22.32
CA LEU A 328 17.42 8.98 21.92
C LEU A 328 17.86 9.26 20.49
N ALA A 329 19.10 8.94 20.11
CA ALA A 329 19.60 9.27 18.77
C ALA A 329 19.03 8.34 17.70
N LEU A 330 19.20 7.02 17.86
CA LEU A 330 18.85 6.05 16.82
C LEU A 330 17.33 5.96 16.61
N MET A 331 16.52 5.90 17.68
CA MET A 331 15.06 5.87 17.54
C MET A 331 14.48 7.14 16.91
N ASN A 332 14.95 8.32 17.31
CA ASN A 332 14.48 9.56 16.69
C ASN A 332 14.94 9.69 15.23
N LEU A 333 16.11 9.14 14.88
CA LEU A 333 16.55 9.07 13.49
C LEU A 333 15.66 8.13 12.67
N MET A 334 15.31 6.95 13.19
CA MET A 334 14.42 6.01 12.49
C MET A 334 13.03 6.64 12.26
N ILE A 335 12.45 7.25 13.30
CA ILE A 335 11.17 7.96 13.18
C ILE A 335 11.30 9.12 12.20
N GLY A 336 12.36 9.93 12.30
CA GLY A 336 12.62 11.06 11.41
C GLY A 336 12.76 10.64 9.95
N ALA A 337 13.41 9.51 9.67
CA ALA A 337 13.54 8.96 8.32
C ALA A 337 12.19 8.48 7.75
N ALA A 338 11.35 7.82 8.56
CA ALA A 338 10.01 7.44 8.11
C ALA A 338 9.08 8.64 7.88
N VAL A 339 9.04 9.58 8.84
CA VAL A 339 8.13 10.73 8.79
C VAL A 339 8.55 11.71 7.70
N GLY A 340 9.86 11.94 7.52
CA GLY A 340 10.37 12.85 6.49
C GLY A 340 10.05 12.40 5.06
N ASP A 341 9.90 11.10 4.83
CA ASP A 341 9.60 10.55 3.50
C ASP A 341 8.12 10.13 3.32
N ILE A 342 7.26 10.29 4.32
CA ILE A 342 5.89 9.73 4.29
C ILE A 342 5.06 10.20 3.09
N SER A 343 5.10 11.50 2.74
CA SER A 343 4.34 12.04 1.61
C SER A 343 4.85 11.53 0.25
N LYS A 344 6.17 11.30 0.12
CA LYS A 344 6.74 10.69 -1.08
C LYS A 344 6.37 9.20 -1.18
N VAL A 345 6.39 8.50 -0.04
CA VAL A 345 5.97 7.11 0.07
C VAL A 345 4.50 6.95 -0.26
N GLU A 346 3.63 7.86 0.20
CA GLU A 346 2.20 7.84 -0.11
C GLU A 346 1.95 7.94 -1.63
N LYS A 347 2.57 8.92 -2.30
CA LYS A 347 2.44 9.06 -3.76
C LYS A 347 2.94 7.81 -4.49
N ARG A 348 4.13 7.31 -4.12
CA ARG A 348 4.69 6.08 -4.71
C ARG A 348 3.79 4.87 -4.46
N ALA A 349 3.23 4.74 -3.26
CA ALA A 349 2.36 3.63 -2.88
C ALA A 349 1.07 3.62 -3.68
N TYR A 350 0.46 4.80 -3.91
CA TYR A 350 -0.71 4.93 -4.77
C TYR A 350 -0.43 4.42 -6.19
N LEU A 351 0.72 4.78 -6.75
CA LEU A 351 1.13 4.36 -8.10
C LEU A 351 1.47 2.88 -8.19
N THR A 352 2.23 2.38 -7.21
CA THR A 352 2.54 0.95 -7.11
C THR A 352 1.25 0.14 -7.02
N ARG A 353 0.29 0.59 -6.22
CA ARG A 353 -1.04 -0.04 -6.13
C ARG A 353 -1.80 0.00 -7.45
N LEU A 354 -1.87 1.16 -8.12
CA LEU A 354 -2.52 1.29 -9.43
C LEU A 354 -1.87 0.36 -10.46
N ARG A 355 -0.53 0.30 -10.47
CA ARG A 355 0.24 -0.63 -11.29
C ARG A 355 -0.17 -2.08 -10.99
N THR A 356 -0.21 -2.48 -9.73
CA THR A 356 -0.62 -3.84 -9.33
C THR A 356 -2.03 -4.19 -9.80
N GLN A 357 -2.99 -3.26 -9.71
CA GLN A 357 -4.37 -3.48 -10.15
C GLN A 357 -4.46 -3.66 -11.67
N VAL A 358 -3.78 -2.79 -12.43
CA VAL A 358 -3.78 -2.86 -13.89
C VAL A 358 -3.05 -4.11 -14.36
N THR A 359 -1.88 -4.44 -13.79
CA THR A 359 -1.16 -5.68 -14.16
C THR A 359 -2.03 -6.90 -13.86
N PHE A 360 -2.64 -6.98 -12.68
CA PHE A 360 -3.53 -8.07 -12.33
C PHE A 360 -4.67 -8.23 -13.34
N LEU A 361 -5.29 -7.12 -13.76
CA LEU A 361 -6.41 -7.17 -14.70
C LEU A 361 -5.98 -7.68 -16.07
N LEU A 362 -4.78 -7.33 -16.51
CA LEU A 362 -4.23 -7.75 -17.79
C LEU A 362 -3.72 -9.20 -17.77
N ASP A 363 -3.10 -9.61 -16.67
CA ASP A 363 -2.68 -10.99 -16.45
C ASP A 363 -3.89 -11.93 -16.29
N SER A 364 -4.98 -11.41 -15.73
CA SER A 364 -6.26 -12.11 -15.67
C SER A 364 -6.91 -12.20 -17.05
N GLU A 365 -6.74 -11.19 -17.91
CA GLU A 365 -7.24 -11.22 -19.29
C GLU A 365 -6.54 -12.29 -20.15
N THR A 366 -5.25 -12.53 -19.91
CA THR A 366 -4.50 -13.62 -20.58
C THR A 366 -4.90 -15.00 -20.06
N ALA A 367 -5.34 -15.09 -18.80
CA ALA A 367 -5.81 -16.35 -18.21
C ALA A 367 -7.20 -16.77 -18.69
N VAL A 368 -8.02 -15.81 -19.11
CA VAL A 368 -9.40 -16.07 -19.58
C VAL A 368 -9.38 -16.81 -20.92
N LEU A 369 -10.14 -17.90 -21.01
CA LEU A 369 -10.33 -18.68 -22.24
C LEU A 369 -10.69 -17.79 -23.44
N GLY A 370 -10.12 -18.08 -24.61
CA GLY A 370 -10.26 -17.23 -25.80
C GLY A 370 -11.71 -16.93 -26.21
N CYS A 371 -12.65 -17.86 -25.99
CA CYS A 371 -14.07 -17.65 -26.27
C CYS A 371 -14.69 -16.57 -25.37
N LEU A 372 -14.34 -16.58 -24.07
CA LEU A 372 -14.80 -15.58 -23.11
C LEU A 372 -14.15 -14.21 -23.40
N LYS A 373 -12.90 -14.20 -23.88
CA LYS A 373 -12.22 -12.97 -24.28
C LYS A 373 -12.98 -12.22 -25.39
N ASN A 374 -13.46 -12.93 -26.41
CA ASN A 374 -14.27 -12.33 -27.47
C ASN A 374 -15.62 -11.81 -26.96
N TRP A 375 -16.20 -12.47 -25.95
CA TRP A 375 -17.49 -12.08 -25.37
C TRP A 375 -17.41 -10.82 -24.50
N PHE A 376 -16.32 -10.66 -23.74
CA PHE A 376 -16.10 -9.49 -22.89
C PHE A 376 -15.38 -8.32 -23.57
N HIS A 377 -14.75 -8.54 -24.73
CA HIS A 377 -14.07 -7.48 -25.46
C HIS A 377 -15.08 -6.52 -26.10
N THR A 378 -14.95 -5.23 -25.80
CA THR A 378 -15.77 -4.17 -26.39
C THR A 378 -14.86 -3.06 -26.89
N GLN A 379 -14.98 -2.71 -28.18
CA GLN A 379 -14.17 -1.64 -28.78
C GLN A 379 -14.73 -0.23 -28.49
N LYS A 380 -16.05 -0.11 -28.26
CA LYS A 380 -16.73 1.16 -28.03
C LYS A 380 -17.75 1.04 -26.90
N LEU A 381 -17.68 1.94 -25.91
CA LEU A 381 -18.63 2.00 -24.81
C LEU A 381 -19.39 3.32 -24.86
N VAL A 382 -20.73 3.25 -24.98
CA VAL A 382 -21.61 4.42 -24.95
C VAL A 382 -22.30 4.50 -23.59
N LEU A 383 -21.96 5.51 -22.80
CA LEU A 383 -22.56 5.78 -21.51
C LEU A 383 -23.75 6.74 -21.65
N ARG A 384 -24.84 6.45 -20.95
CA ARG A 384 -26.02 7.33 -20.84
C ARG A 384 -26.27 7.68 -19.36
N PRO A 385 -25.65 8.73 -18.81
CA PRO A 385 -25.69 9.01 -17.38
C PRO A 385 -27.11 9.32 -16.86
N ASN A 386 -27.89 10.12 -17.60
CA ASN A 386 -29.15 10.69 -17.12
C ASN A 386 -30.38 9.80 -17.34
N ARG A 387 -30.26 8.77 -18.19
CA ARG A 387 -31.39 7.88 -18.52
C ARG A 387 -31.85 7.07 -17.33
N LYS A 388 -33.11 7.20 -16.92
CA LYS A 388 -33.63 6.43 -15.77
C LYS A 388 -33.80 4.95 -16.16
N PRO A 389 -33.45 4.00 -15.26
CA PRO A 389 -33.65 2.59 -15.53
C PRO A 389 -35.15 2.29 -15.60
N LYS A 390 -35.60 1.60 -16.65
CA LYS A 390 -37.03 1.26 -16.82
C LYS A 390 -37.44 0.01 -16.05
N THR A 391 -36.48 -0.83 -15.70
CA THR A 391 -36.71 -2.13 -15.02
C THR A 391 -35.86 -2.23 -13.76
N PHE A 392 -36.31 -3.01 -12.78
CA PHE A 392 -35.54 -3.29 -11.56
C PHE A 392 -34.17 -3.91 -11.87
N TRP A 393 -34.10 -4.87 -12.79
CA TRP A 393 -32.81 -5.42 -13.26
C TRP A 393 -31.95 -4.36 -13.92
N GLN A 394 -32.51 -3.45 -14.73
CA GLN A 394 -31.77 -2.32 -15.27
C GLN A 394 -31.31 -1.35 -14.19
N ALA A 395 -32.04 -1.20 -13.08
CA ALA A 395 -31.62 -0.38 -11.94
C ALA A 395 -30.47 -1.04 -11.18
N ILE A 396 -30.52 -2.36 -10.96
CA ILE A 396 -29.42 -3.14 -10.40
C ILE A 396 -28.21 -3.08 -11.33
N PHE A 397 -28.37 -3.38 -12.62
CA PHE A 397 -27.29 -3.29 -13.61
C PHE A 397 -26.76 -1.86 -13.71
N LYS A 398 -27.60 -0.81 -13.66
CA LYS A 398 -27.16 0.58 -13.64
C LYS A 398 -26.32 0.87 -12.39
N LYS A 399 -26.78 0.43 -11.22
CA LYS A 399 -26.09 0.59 -9.93
C LYS A 399 -24.86 -0.31 -9.78
N LEU A 400 -24.76 -1.40 -10.53
CA LEU A 400 -23.63 -2.34 -10.51
C LEU A 400 -22.58 -2.06 -11.60
N ILE A 401 -22.97 -1.46 -12.73
CA ILE A 401 -22.11 -1.17 -13.90
C ILE A 401 -21.67 0.30 -13.95
N TYR A 402 -22.43 1.27 -13.42
CA TYR A 402 -22.16 2.70 -13.64
C TYR A 402 -21.78 3.60 -12.42
N PRO A 403 -21.76 3.20 -11.13
CA PRO A 403 -21.52 4.15 -10.03
C PRO A 403 -20.15 4.84 -10.08
N GLU A 404 -19.04 4.12 -10.14
CA GLU A 404 -17.69 4.73 -10.14
C GLU A 404 -17.39 5.52 -11.41
N GLN A 405 -17.90 5.07 -12.57
CA GLN A 405 -17.70 5.79 -13.83
C GLN A 405 -18.44 7.14 -13.82
N ILE A 406 -19.65 7.19 -13.26
CA ILE A 406 -20.43 8.43 -13.11
C ILE A 406 -19.78 9.35 -12.07
N GLU A 407 -19.33 8.82 -10.94
CA GLU A 407 -18.65 9.59 -9.90
C GLU A 407 -17.31 10.18 -10.37
N PHE A 408 -16.55 9.42 -11.16
CA PHE A 408 -15.32 9.89 -11.79
C PHE A 408 -15.57 10.98 -12.83
N ILE A 409 -16.61 10.84 -13.65
CA ILE A 409 -17.01 11.90 -14.62
C ILE A 409 -17.36 13.18 -13.86
N LYS A 410 -18.15 13.09 -12.78
CA LYS A 410 -18.49 14.25 -11.94
C LYS A 410 -17.23 14.92 -11.37
N LYS A 411 -16.30 14.14 -10.81
CA LYS A 411 -15.05 14.67 -10.24
C LYS A 411 -14.14 15.32 -11.29
N THR A 412 -14.10 14.75 -12.50
CA THR A 412 -13.35 15.31 -13.63
C THR A 412 -13.98 16.62 -14.12
N GLU A 413 -15.30 16.69 -14.15
CA GLU A 413 -16.04 17.91 -14.48
C GLU A 413 -15.81 19.01 -13.44
N GLU A 414 -15.85 18.67 -12.15
CA GLU A 414 -15.54 19.60 -11.06
C GLU A 414 -14.11 20.15 -11.18
N MET A 415 -13.11 19.30 -11.46
CA MET A 415 -11.73 19.75 -11.68
C MET A 415 -11.60 20.65 -12.92
N ASN A 416 -12.22 20.30 -14.04
CA ASN A 416 -12.16 21.09 -15.27
C ASN A 416 -12.84 22.45 -15.10
N GLN A 417 -13.97 22.50 -14.39
CA GLN A 417 -14.68 23.74 -14.11
C GLN A 417 -13.88 24.63 -13.14
N THR A 418 -13.23 24.02 -12.14
CA THR A 418 -12.32 24.74 -11.23
C THR A 418 -11.11 25.29 -11.98
N ALA A 419 -10.54 24.53 -12.93
CA ALA A 419 -9.41 24.97 -13.74
C ALA A 419 -9.79 26.12 -14.69
N GLN A 420 -10.96 26.06 -15.33
CA GLN A 420 -11.48 27.15 -16.18
C GLN A 420 -11.74 28.42 -15.34
N ASN A 421 -12.36 28.27 -14.18
CA ASN A 421 -12.58 29.39 -13.26
C ASN A 421 -11.26 30.00 -12.77
N ALA A 422 -10.25 29.18 -12.47
CA ALA A 422 -8.92 29.64 -12.08
C ALA A 422 -8.18 30.36 -13.23
N GLN A 423 -8.34 29.91 -14.48
CA GLN A 423 -7.80 30.61 -15.65
C GLN A 423 -8.47 31.96 -15.88
N ALA A 424 -9.81 32.02 -15.82
CA ALA A 424 -10.55 33.28 -15.93
C ALA A 424 -10.15 34.26 -14.82
N LEU A 425 -10.04 33.80 -13.58
CA LEU A 425 -9.58 34.61 -12.45
C LEU A 425 -8.13 35.11 -12.64
N LYS A 426 -7.26 34.29 -13.22
CA LYS A 426 -5.87 34.68 -13.52
C LYS A 426 -5.79 35.76 -14.59
N GLU A 427 -6.65 35.70 -15.62
CA GLU A 427 -6.75 36.75 -16.64
C GLU A 427 -7.29 38.06 -16.05
N GLU A 428 -8.29 37.97 -15.17
CA GLU A 428 -8.83 39.13 -14.47
C GLU A 428 -7.78 39.80 -13.58
N MET A 429 -7.04 39.02 -12.80
CA MET A 429 -5.89 39.50 -12.00
C MET A 429 -4.80 40.15 -12.86
N LEU A 430 -4.53 39.62 -14.07
CA LEU A 430 -3.55 40.21 -14.99
C LEU A 430 -4.03 41.58 -15.50
N ASN A 431 -5.32 41.71 -15.81
CA ASN A 431 -5.92 42.97 -16.25
C ASN A 431 -5.94 44.01 -15.13
N GLN A 432 -6.29 43.62 -13.90
CA GLN A 432 -6.20 44.50 -12.73
C GLN A 432 -4.77 44.98 -12.49
N ARG A 433 -3.77 44.09 -12.63
CA ARG A 433 -2.35 44.48 -12.52
C ARG A 433 -1.92 45.49 -13.59
N LYS A 434 -2.42 45.38 -14.82
CA LYS A 434 -2.17 46.37 -15.87
C LYS A 434 -2.79 47.73 -15.51
N GLN A 435 -4.03 47.74 -15.03
CA GLN A 435 -4.71 48.97 -14.58
C GLN A 435 -3.97 49.65 -13.42
N ILE A 436 -3.50 48.87 -12.43
CA ILE A 436 -2.69 49.40 -11.33
C ILE A 436 -1.40 50.02 -11.85
N ASN A 437 -0.71 49.37 -12.79
CA ASN A 437 0.52 49.93 -13.37
C ASN A 437 0.26 51.23 -14.15
N GLU A 438 -0.89 51.38 -14.80
CA GLU A 438 -1.27 52.65 -15.43
C GLU A 438 -1.60 53.73 -14.40
N LEU A 439 -2.31 53.39 -13.33
CA LEU A 439 -2.57 54.30 -12.20
C LEU A 439 -1.28 54.77 -11.53
N VAL A 440 -0.30 53.89 -11.35
CA VAL A 440 1.01 54.26 -10.81
C VAL A 440 1.76 55.20 -11.75
N LYS A 441 1.64 55.02 -13.07
CA LYS A 441 2.23 55.95 -14.03
C LYS A 441 1.56 57.32 -13.93
N THR A 442 0.23 57.39 -13.90
CA THR A 442 -0.47 58.68 -13.82
C THR A 442 -0.20 59.42 -12.52
N THR A 443 -0.15 58.72 -11.38
CA THR A 443 0.23 59.34 -10.10
C THR A 443 1.66 59.88 -10.12
N ASN A 444 2.62 59.15 -10.69
CA ASN A 444 3.99 59.65 -10.85
C ASN A 444 4.03 60.89 -11.75
N THR A 445 3.29 60.92 -12.87
CA THR A 445 3.21 62.10 -13.74
C THR A 445 2.62 63.31 -13.00
N ILE A 446 1.59 63.11 -12.17
CA ILE A 446 1.00 64.18 -11.34
C ILE A 446 2.01 64.67 -10.30
N LEU A 447 2.79 63.77 -9.71
CA LEU A 447 3.79 64.13 -8.71
C LEU A 447 4.92 64.96 -9.34
N GLU A 448 5.35 64.62 -10.56
CA GLU A 448 6.32 65.41 -11.33
C GLU A 448 5.77 66.79 -11.73
N THR A 449 4.50 66.91 -12.10
CA THR A 449 3.90 68.22 -12.43
C THR A 449 3.74 69.10 -11.20
N LEU A 450 3.36 68.52 -10.05
CA LEU A 450 3.30 69.24 -8.77
C LEU A 450 4.68 69.70 -8.31
N GLN A 451 5.73 68.90 -8.47
CA GLN A 451 7.11 69.31 -8.16
C GLN A 451 7.56 70.49 -9.06
N LYS A 452 7.21 70.47 -10.34
CA LYS A 452 7.50 71.59 -11.26
C LYS A 452 6.76 72.87 -10.87
N LEU A 453 5.51 72.76 -10.42
CA LEU A 453 4.72 73.90 -9.93
C LEU A 453 5.24 74.45 -8.59
N GLY A 454 5.63 73.57 -7.66
CA GLY A 454 6.22 73.94 -6.38
C GLY A 454 7.57 74.65 -6.54
N ASN A 455 8.41 74.21 -7.48
CA ASN A 455 9.67 74.91 -7.78
C ASN A 455 9.44 76.30 -8.40
N ASN A 456 8.37 76.49 -9.18
CA ASN A 456 8.03 77.79 -9.76
C ASN A 456 7.42 78.80 -8.76
N GLN A 457 6.91 78.35 -7.61
CA GLN A 457 6.33 79.23 -6.58
C GLN A 457 7.35 79.79 -5.57
N THR A 458 8.64 79.44 -5.67
CA THR A 458 9.67 79.91 -4.72
C THR A 458 10.24 81.31 -5.04
N VAL A 459 9.71 82.03 -6.03
CA VAL A 459 10.11 83.41 -6.35
C VAL A 459 8.92 84.36 -6.16
N VAL A 460 8.71 84.86 -4.93
CA VAL A 460 8.43 86.26 -4.54
C VAL A 460 8.11 86.34 -3.02
N ARG A 461 8.55 87.46 -2.46
CA ARG A 461 8.83 87.85 -1.06
C ARG A 461 7.59 88.12 -0.14
N PRO A 462 7.82 88.36 1.18
CA PRO A 462 6.94 87.98 2.28
C PRO A 462 5.95 89.08 2.71
N TYR A 463 4.94 88.71 3.49
CA TYR A 463 4.16 89.64 4.30
C TYR A 463 4.06 89.13 5.75
N THR A 464 4.42 89.99 6.69
CA THR A 464 4.43 89.79 8.14
C THR A 464 3.03 89.90 8.76
N PRO A 465 2.82 89.36 9.97
CA PRO A 465 1.51 88.96 10.48
C PRO A 465 0.84 90.06 11.30
N ASP A 466 -0.50 90.07 11.32
CA ASP A 466 -1.27 90.74 12.36
C ASP A 466 -2.24 89.78 13.05
N THR A 467 -2.35 90.03 14.35
CA THR A 467 -2.78 89.16 15.43
C THR A 467 -4.29 89.04 15.64
N SER A 468 -4.66 87.94 16.30
CA SER A 468 -5.78 87.77 17.25
C SER A 468 -7.18 87.46 16.71
N SER A 469 -7.66 86.21 16.95
CA SER A 469 -8.65 85.91 18.00
C SER A 469 -9.14 84.45 17.96
N PHE A 470 -8.90 83.70 19.06
CA PHE A 470 -9.73 82.65 19.71
C PHE A 470 -10.38 81.52 18.86
N LEU A 471 -9.95 80.24 18.99
CA LEU A 471 -10.46 79.18 19.91
C LEU A 471 -11.96 78.86 19.65
N GLU A 472 -12.43 77.68 19.24
CA GLU A 472 -12.24 76.29 19.69
C GLU A 472 -12.68 75.30 18.58
N VAL A 473 -12.06 74.11 18.46
CA VAL A 473 -12.68 72.95 17.80
C VAL A 473 -12.51 71.70 18.68
N SER A 474 -13.66 71.08 18.89
CA SER A 474 -13.97 69.90 19.70
C SER A 474 -13.29 68.61 19.25
N GLN A 475 -13.03 67.78 20.25
CA GLN A 475 -12.37 66.48 20.23
C GLN A 475 -13.18 65.36 19.54
N LEU A 476 -12.45 64.45 18.89
CA LEU A 476 -12.85 63.08 18.55
C LEU A 476 -12.12 62.11 19.50
N PRO A 477 -12.78 61.08 20.08
CA PRO A 477 -12.08 60.04 20.80
C PRO A 477 -11.80 58.80 19.94
N ASN A 478 -10.70 58.17 20.35
CA ASN A 478 -10.01 56.97 19.88
C ASN A 478 -10.76 55.64 20.09
N ALA A 479 -10.10 54.62 19.52
CA ALA A 479 -9.93 53.25 20.03
C ALA A 479 -10.98 52.24 19.52
N THR A 480 -10.71 50.98 19.21
CA THR A 480 -9.66 49.99 19.56
C THR A 480 -9.74 48.88 18.47
N HIS A 481 -8.64 48.26 18.04
CA HIS A 481 -8.06 47.07 18.69
C HIS A 481 -6.64 46.80 18.20
#